data_AF-A0A3C1ZTI1-F1
#
_entry.id   AF-A0A3C1ZTI1-F1
#
_cell.length_a   1.000
_cell.length_b   1.000
_cell.length_c   1.000
_cell.angle_alpha   90.00
_cell.angle_beta   90.00
_cell.angle_gamma   90.00
#
_symmetry.space_group_name_H-M   'P 1'
#
loop_
_entity.id
_entity.type
_entity.pdbx_description
1 polymer ?
#
loop_
_entity_poly.entity_id
_entity_poly.type
_entity_poly.pdbx_seq_one_letter_code
_entity_poly.pdbx_strand_id
1 'polypeptide(L)'
;MSQHFVNEFEKKPTVFVIMPYGRRLGRLDTRGNIYDMEGLQNEVDTNFEFVYKELIEPAIPDKFECIRADKILNLGSIESQLIDQLSSASFVIADITFANGNVLYELGIRHMFSRSGTIIITREGTNPPFDISGDRFFSYQYGSGVDRDFIKSIKAILLNPSSEKALTSPVYRSFPDLYLNPIGEKEISRIREEIKITKAREEVLKNYVEQQRLIEELKVVNTTAKAQYFLAQRDKDYFEFEADFQLAVALSRNNLLEEAIEIFEELEKTEPIKTKVLREKGLAYRRMGSNTKDGIAEEKYFSLAMDCFKKAVDQNKYDPELLAIMGGLDKRVDRLKEAYDHYADGYKLAPKDVYVLTGYASIRYLRNMPARSQFIELENICRKNIEGQNPHYWDYFSLGFAELFLGKKNASGMFKMALRQSVPEQDIISVRDELDNWSKVKPLTDEGLKALTFLSSELRDQ
;
A
#
# COMPACT_ATOMS: atom_id res chain seq x y z
N MET A 1 27.24 15.84 15.56
CA MET A 1 26.82 15.84 14.14
C MET A 1 25.31 15.68 14.05
N SER A 2 24.53 16.59 14.64
CA SER A 2 23.09 16.40 14.91
C SER A 2 22.27 17.64 14.55
N GLN A 3 22.67 18.33 13.48
CA GLN A 3 21.98 19.51 12.95
C GLN A 3 21.88 19.49 11.40
N HIS A 4 22.06 18.33 10.76
CA HIS A 4 22.13 18.21 9.29
C HIS A 4 21.10 17.25 8.67
N PHE A 5 20.12 16.74 9.44
CA PHE A 5 19.12 15.78 8.93
C PHE A 5 17.66 16.26 9.03
N VAL A 6 17.39 17.56 8.99
CA VAL A 6 16.01 18.11 9.04
C VAL A 6 15.63 18.91 7.78
N ASN A 7 16.49 19.00 6.76
CA ASN A 7 16.29 19.94 5.64
C ASN A 7 16.11 19.31 4.25
N GLU A 8 15.52 18.13 4.13
CA GLU A 8 15.16 17.58 2.81
C GLU A 8 13.64 17.40 2.64
N PHE A 9 13.11 18.17 1.67
CA PHE A 9 11.77 18.20 1.08
C PHE A 9 10.69 19.08 1.73
N GLU A 10 10.93 20.39 1.82
CA GLU A 10 9.83 21.35 1.63
C GLU A 10 9.28 21.20 0.20
N LYS A 11 8.01 20.81 0.06
CA LYS A 11 7.33 20.78 -1.24
C LYS A 11 7.31 22.21 -1.77
N LYS A 12 7.85 22.44 -2.98
CA LYS A 12 7.90 23.78 -3.58
C LYS A 12 6.47 24.35 -3.69
N PRO A 13 6.24 25.64 -3.40
CA PRO A 13 4.98 26.30 -3.69
C PRO A 13 4.65 26.16 -5.19
N THR A 14 3.36 26.06 -5.54
CA THR A 14 2.95 25.77 -6.92
C THR A 14 2.48 27.02 -7.65
N VAL A 15 2.81 27.09 -8.94
CA VAL A 15 2.18 27.99 -9.92
C VAL A 15 1.34 27.12 -10.85
N PHE A 16 0.03 27.21 -10.71
CA PHE A 16 -0.92 26.45 -11.51
C PHE A 16 -1.34 27.25 -12.76
N VAL A 17 -1.35 26.61 -13.92
CA VAL A 17 -1.61 27.27 -15.21
C VAL A 17 -2.90 26.71 -15.81
N ILE A 18 -3.88 27.60 -15.98
CA ILE A 18 -5.13 27.35 -16.71
C ILE A 18 -5.10 28.13 -18.02
N MET A 19 -5.23 27.42 -19.14
CA MET A 19 -5.06 28.01 -20.47
C MET A 19 -5.78 27.19 -21.54
N PRO A 20 -6.07 27.76 -22.73
CA PRO A 20 -6.59 26.99 -23.84
C PRO A 20 -5.56 25.96 -24.30
N TYR A 21 -6.04 24.81 -24.79
CA TYR A 21 -5.16 23.74 -25.26
C TYR A 21 -5.01 23.71 -26.77
N GLY A 22 -3.84 23.24 -27.21
CA GLY A 22 -3.55 22.96 -28.61
C GLY A 22 -3.44 24.23 -29.45
N ARG A 23 -3.73 24.08 -30.75
CA ARG A 23 -3.72 25.17 -31.71
C ARG A 23 -5.14 25.71 -31.85
N ARG A 24 -5.34 27.02 -31.69
CA ARG A 24 -6.65 27.67 -31.79
C ARG A 24 -6.60 28.80 -32.80
N LEU A 25 -7.71 28.98 -33.49
CA LEU A 25 -7.93 30.07 -34.43
C LEU A 25 -8.88 31.07 -33.77
N GLY A 26 -8.42 32.31 -33.61
CA GLY A 26 -9.28 33.45 -33.32
C GLY A 26 -9.58 34.23 -34.60
N ARG A 27 -10.50 35.19 -34.55
CA ARG A 27 -10.77 36.07 -35.70
C ARG A 27 -10.72 37.55 -35.33
N LEU A 28 -10.33 38.40 -36.29
CA LEU A 28 -10.28 39.84 -36.10
C LEU A 28 -11.66 40.48 -36.28
N ASP A 29 -12.09 41.33 -35.35
CA ASP A 29 -13.24 42.21 -35.53
C ASP A 29 -12.90 43.39 -36.45
N THR A 30 -13.90 44.24 -36.72
CA THR A 30 -13.75 45.45 -37.53
C THR A 30 -12.81 46.51 -36.93
N ARG A 31 -12.38 46.33 -35.68
CA ARG A 31 -11.47 47.21 -34.93
C ARG A 31 -10.07 46.58 -34.76
N GLY A 32 -9.83 45.38 -35.30
CA GLY A 32 -8.55 44.67 -35.23
C GLY A 32 -8.35 43.86 -33.95
N ASN A 33 -9.39 43.59 -33.17
CA ASN A 33 -9.33 42.80 -31.95
C ASN A 33 -9.64 41.32 -32.23
N ILE A 34 -8.99 40.40 -31.52
CA ILE A 34 -9.15 38.97 -31.71
C ILE A 34 -10.26 38.41 -30.79
N TYR A 35 -11.23 37.69 -31.37
CA TYR A 35 -12.36 37.07 -30.67
C TYR A 35 -12.53 35.57 -30.99
N ASP A 36 -13.33 34.88 -30.17
CA ASP A 36 -13.79 33.51 -30.40
C ASP A 36 -14.68 33.40 -31.66
N MET A 37 -14.88 32.18 -32.15
CA MET A 37 -15.41 31.86 -33.47
C MET A 37 -16.93 32.01 -33.59
N GLU A 38 -17.45 33.25 -33.60
CA GLU A 38 -18.70 33.59 -34.28
C GLU A 38 -18.65 34.99 -34.95
N GLY A 39 -18.74 35.04 -36.29
CA GLY A 39 -19.34 36.20 -36.98
C GLY A 39 -18.51 37.12 -37.92
N LEU A 40 -17.17 37.07 -38.00
CA LEU A 40 -16.37 37.98 -38.87
C LEU A 40 -15.18 37.27 -39.58
N GLN A 41 -14.51 37.93 -40.53
CA GLN A 41 -13.43 37.38 -41.41
C GLN A 41 -12.00 37.68 -40.88
N ASN A 42 -11.01 36.89 -41.33
CA ASN A 42 -9.56 36.85 -40.97
C ASN A 42 -9.22 35.97 -39.76
N GLU A 43 -8.43 34.92 -39.98
CA GLU A 43 -8.06 33.93 -38.96
C GLU A 43 -6.68 34.22 -38.37
N VAL A 44 -6.61 34.29 -37.05
CA VAL A 44 -5.40 34.50 -36.27
C VAL A 44 -5.11 33.22 -35.49
N ASP A 45 -3.97 32.60 -35.77
CA ASP A 45 -3.59 31.34 -35.17
C ASP A 45 -2.72 31.52 -33.92
N THR A 46 -3.00 30.75 -32.87
CA THR A 46 -2.21 30.66 -31.63
C THR A 46 -1.94 29.19 -31.29
N ASN A 47 -0.66 28.83 -31.13
CA ASN A 47 -0.24 27.54 -30.59
C ASN A 47 0.04 27.68 -29.09
N PHE A 48 -0.85 27.15 -28.25
CA PHE A 48 -0.74 27.27 -26.81
C PHE A 48 0.34 26.38 -26.19
N GLU A 49 0.84 25.38 -26.91
CA GLU A 49 2.03 24.64 -26.48
C GLU A 49 3.29 25.52 -26.55
N PHE A 50 3.39 26.38 -27.57
CA PHE A 50 4.45 27.39 -27.67
C PHE A 50 4.31 28.43 -26.56
N VAL A 51 3.10 28.96 -26.34
CA VAL A 51 2.83 29.94 -25.26
C VAL A 51 3.27 29.38 -23.91
N TYR A 52 2.92 28.13 -23.62
CA TYR A 52 3.32 27.49 -22.37
C TYR A 52 4.85 27.33 -22.25
N LYS A 53 5.48 26.65 -23.22
CA LYS A 53 6.91 26.26 -23.12
C LYS A 53 7.87 27.43 -23.27
N GLU A 54 7.53 28.41 -24.10
CA GLU A 54 8.44 29.49 -24.47
C GLU A 54 8.17 30.79 -23.70
N LEU A 55 6.96 30.98 -23.14
CA LEU A 55 6.59 32.20 -22.42
C LEU A 55 6.28 31.95 -20.94
N ILE A 56 5.38 31.01 -20.61
CA ILE A 56 4.92 30.81 -19.24
C ILE A 56 5.97 30.07 -18.40
N GLU A 57 6.38 28.87 -18.84
CA GLU A 57 7.33 28.01 -18.12
C GLU A 57 8.67 28.72 -17.84
N PRO A 58 9.29 29.45 -18.79
CA PRO A 58 10.53 30.19 -18.53
C PRO A 58 10.38 31.38 -17.57
N ALA A 59 9.15 31.86 -17.36
CA ALA A 59 8.87 32.93 -16.41
C ALA A 59 8.77 32.42 -14.97
N ILE A 60 8.59 31.12 -14.75
CA ILE A 60 8.43 30.53 -13.41
C ILE A 60 9.81 30.38 -12.74
N PRO A 61 10.07 31.05 -11.60
CA PRO A 61 11.32 30.86 -10.86
C PRO A 61 11.46 29.46 -10.28
N ASP A 62 12.69 28.95 -10.15
CA ASP A 62 13.00 27.62 -9.63
C ASP A 62 12.45 27.31 -8.23
N LYS A 63 12.08 28.33 -7.45
CA LYS A 63 11.44 28.17 -6.14
C LYS A 63 10.00 27.65 -6.23
N PHE A 64 9.38 27.75 -7.40
CA PHE A 64 8.03 27.25 -7.65
C PHE A 64 8.05 26.00 -8.51
N GLU A 65 7.03 25.16 -8.35
CA GLU A 65 6.68 24.09 -9.26
C GLU A 65 5.61 24.58 -10.24
N CYS A 66 5.87 24.49 -11.56
CA CYS A 66 4.89 24.86 -12.58
C CYS A 66 4.03 23.65 -12.96
N ILE A 67 2.71 23.77 -12.80
CA ILE A 67 1.76 22.70 -13.11
C ILE A 67 0.74 23.22 -14.11
N ARG A 68 0.56 22.52 -15.23
CA ARG A 68 -0.50 22.83 -16.23
C ARG A 68 -1.69 21.90 -16.04
N ALA A 69 -2.91 22.43 -16.16
CA ALA A 69 -4.14 21.71 -15.84
C ALA A 69 -4.36 20.39 -16.63
N ASP A 70 -3.99 20.32 -17.91
CA ASP A 70 -4.05 19.10 -18.73
C ASP A 70 -2.97 18.04 -18.41
N LYS A 71 -1.94 18.39 -17.64
CA LYS A 71 -0.84 17.48 -17.27
C LYS A 71 -1.06 16.80 -15.92
N ILE A 72 -2.22 17.00 -15.29
CA ILE A 72 -2.57 16.32 -14.05
C ILE A 72 -2.89 14.84 -14.37
N LEU A 73 -1.97 13.93 -14.02
CA LEU A 73 -2.04 12.48 -14.30
C LEU A 73 -2.18 11.66 -13.00
N ASN A 74 -3.09 12.03 -12.10
CA ASN A 74 -3.28 11.32 -10.83
C ASN A 74 -4.60 10.54 -10.81
N LEU A 75 -4.64 9.41 -10.08
CA LEU A 75 -5.86 8.62 -9.87
C LEU A 75 -6.90 9.42 -9.08
N GLY A 76 -8.13 9.55 -9.60
CA GLY A 76 -9.25 10.31 -9.00
C GLY A 76 -10.14 10.97 -10.06
N SER A 77 -11.21 11.67 -9.66
CA SER A 77 -11.96 12.52 -10.59
C SER A 77 -11.11 13.72 -11.00
N ILE A 78 -10.99 13.97 -12.30
CA ILE A 78 -10.22 15.09 -12.87
C ILE A 78 -10.73 16.42 -12.28
N GLU A 79 -12.04 16.50 -12.06
CA GLU A 79 -12.73 17.68 -11.53
C GLU A 79 -12.29 18.03 -10.09
N SER A 80 -12.11 17.04 -9.21
CA SER A 80 -11.69 17.30 -7.83
C SER A 80 -10.24 17.78 -7.76
N GLN A 81 -9.35 17.19 -8.55
CA GLN A 81 -7.92 17.56 -8.58
C GLN A 81 -7.71 18.97 -9.15
N LEU A 82 -8.49 19.34 -10.16
CA LEU A 82 -8.50 20.69 -10.70
C LEU A 82 -8.92 21.72 -9.64
N ILE A 83 -10.01 21.45 -8.90
CA ILE A 83 -10.49 22.32 -7.82
C ILE A 83 -9.46 22.44 -6.69
N ASP A 84 -8.77 21.35 -6.34
CA ASP A 84 -7.71 21.35 -5.34
C ASP A 84 -6.55 22.27 -5.76
N GLN A 85 -6.09 22.19 -7.01
CA GLN A 85 -5.04 23.08 -7.51
C GLN A 85 -5.50 24.54 -7.56
N LEU A 86 -6.72 24.80 -8.02
CA LEU A 86 -7.29 26.15 -8.07
C LEU A 86 -7.43 26.76 -6.67
N SER A 87 -7.75 25.97 -5.65
CA SER A 87 -7.91 26.48 -4.28
C SER A 87 -6.59 26.61 -3.51
N SER A 88 -5.62 25.73 -3.77
CA SER A 88 -4.40 25.62 -2.95
C SER A 88 -3.12 26.20 -3.57
N ALA A 89 -3.07 26.44 -4.88
CA ALA A 89 -1.87 26.98 -5.51
C ALA A 89 -1.52 28.39 -5.01
N SER A 90 -0.22 28.65 -4.80
CA SER A 90 0.29 29.97 -4.41
C SER A 90 -0.04 31.02 -5.47
N PHE A 91 0.14 30.66 -6.74
CA PHE A 91 -0.30 31.48 -7.86
C PHE A 91 -1.07 30.65 -8.89
N VAL A 92 -2.06 31.27 -9.52
CA VAL A 92 -2.72 30.77 -10.72
C VAL A 92 -2.47 31.74 -11.87
N ILE A 93 -1.90 31.25 -12.97
CA ILE A 93 -1.80 31.99 -14.23
C ILE A 93 -2.96 31.55 -15.14
N ALA A 94 -3.83 32.49 -15.50
CA ALA A 94 -5.00 32.24 -16.32
C ALA A 94 -4.86 32.93 -17.68
N ASP A 95 -4.69 32.15 -18.75
CA ASP A 95 -4.65 32.66 -20.12
C ASP A 95 -6.07 32.74 -20.70
N ILE A 96 -6.64 33.95 -20.70
CA ILE A 96 -8.00 34.21 -21.18
C ILE A 96 -8.05 34.48 -22.70
N THR A 97 -7.00 34.16 -23.44
CA THR A 97 -6.96 34.36 -24.90
C THR A 97 -8.15 33.66 -25.55
N PHE A 98 -8.82 34.36 -26.47
CA PHE A 98 -10.05 33.95 -27.13
C PHE A 98 -11.24 33.71 -26.18
N ALA A 99 -11.23 34.25 -24.96
CA ALA A 99 -12.33 34.13 -24.00
C ALA A 99 -12.78 32.67 -23.78
N ASN A 100 -11.82 31.73 -23.74
CA ASN A 100 -12.12 30.32 -23.65
C ASN A 100 -12.99 30.00 -22.42
N GLY A 101 -14.18 29.45 -22.65
CA GLY A 101 -15.17 29.21 -21.59
C GLY A 101 -14.67 28.34 -20.43
N ASN A 102 -13.79 27.37 -20.70
CA ASN A 102 -13.24 26.52 -19.63
C ASN A 102 -12.32 27.33 -18.72
N VAL A 103 -11.43 28.15 -19.30
CA VAL A 103 -10.52 29.00 -18.52
C VAL A 103 -11.30 30.03 -17.71
N LEU A 104 -12.37 30.60 -18.27
CA LEU A 104 -13.25 31.53 -17.54
C LEU A 104 -13.95 30.85 -16.36
N TYR A 105 -14.41 29.61 -16.52
CA TYR A 105 -15.00 28.81 -15.46
C TYR A 105 -14.00 28.53 -14.32
N GLU A 106 -12.79 28.07 -14.66
CA GLU A 106 -11.71 27.79 -13.72
C GLU A 106 -11.24 29.06 -12.99
N LEU A 107 -11.16 30.20 -13.69
CA LEU A 107 -10.87 31.51 -13.11
C LEU A 107 -11.95 31.92 -12.09
N GLY A 108 -13.23 31.66 -12.40
CA GLY A 108 -14.33 31.88 -11.46
C GLY A 108 -14.20 31.07 -10.17
N ILE A 109 -13.84 29.79 -10.27
CA ILE A 109 -13.56 28.92 -9.11
C ILE A 109 -12.39 29.49 -8.30
N ARG A 110 -11.28 29.87 -8.94
CA ARG A 110 -10.13 30.48 -8.26
C ARG A 110 -10.53 31.75 -7.51
N HIS A 111 -11.30 32.63 -8.15
CA HIS A 111 -11.78 33.86 -7.52
C HIS A 111 -12.67 33.59 -6.30
N MET A 112 -13.42 32.49 -6.30
CA MET A 112 -14.21 32.09 -5.14
C MET A 112 -13.31 31.62 -3.98
N PHE A 113 -12.36 30.71 -4.22
CA PHE A 113 -11.58 30.08 -3.15
C PHE A 113 -10.38 30.88 -2.66
N SER A 114 -9.88 31.83 -3.44
CA SER A 114 -8.62 32.51 -3.12
C SER A 114 -8.73 34.03 -3.25
N ARG A 115 -8.30 34.73 -2.20
CA ARG A 115 -8.24 36.20 -2.15
C ARG A 115 -7.21 36.79 -3.11
N SER A 116 -6.10 36.08 -3.29
CA SER A 116 -4.88 36.59 -3.91
C SER A 116 -4.19 35.55 -4.82
N GLY A 117 -3.12 35.97 -5.48
CA GLY A 117 -2.29 35.07 -6.29
C GLY A 117 -2.83 34.76 -7.69
N THR A 118 -3.87 35.43 -8.16
CA THR A 118 -4.39 35.24 -9.53
C THR A 118 -3.71 36.22 -10.50
N ILE A 119 -3.09 35.69 -11.55
CA ILE A 119 -2.43 36.44 -12.63
C ILE A 119 -3.19 36.15 -13.93
N ILE A 120 -3.87 37.15 -14.46
CA ILE A 120 -4.59 37.03 -15.73
C ILE A 120 -3.65 37.46 -16.86
N ILE A 121 -3.54 36.64 -17.90
CA ILE A 121 -2.75 36.92 -19.09
C ILE A 121 -3.61 36.80 -20.35
N THR A 122 -3.23 37.48 -21.41
CA THR A 122 -3.92 37.42 -22.70
C THR A 122 -2.96 37.72 -23.84
N ARG A 123 -3.24 37.20 -25.03
CA ARG A 123 -2.49 37.59 -26.23
C ARG A 123 -2.79 39.05 -26.60
N GLU A 124 -1.76 39.82 -26.94
CA GLU A 124 -1.93 41.18 -27.45
C GLU A 124 -2.92 41.23 -28.63
N GLY A 125 -3.83 42.20 -28.59
CA GLY A 125 -4.94 42.32 -29.54
C GLY A 125 -6.19 41.52 -29.15
N THR A 126 -6.16 40.68 -28.11
CA THR A 126 -7.35 40.02 -27.59
C THR A 126 -8.01 40.86 -26.51
N ASN A 127 -9.30 41.15 -26.65
CA ASN A 127 -10.06 41.88 -25.64
C ASN A 127 -10.64 40.92 -24.60
N PRO A 128 -10.41 41.15 -23.29
CA PRO A 128 -11.10 40.42 -22.24
C PRO A 128 -12.62 40.60 -22.33
N PRO A 129 -13.41 39.59 -21.91
CA PRO A 129 -14.85 39.73 -21.71
C PRO A 129 -15.19 40.90 -20.77
N PHE A 130 -16.35 41.53 -21.01
CA PHE A 130 -16.78 42.72 -20.25
C PHE A 130 -16.71 42.52 -18.73
N ASP A 131 -17.16 41.36 -18.23
CA ASP A 131 -17.24 41.06 -16.79
C ASP A 131 -15.87 41.01 -16.08
N ILE A 132 -14.78 40.73 -16.81
CA ILE A 132 -13.42 40.70 -16.28
C ILE A 132 -12.51 41.78 -16.86
N SER A 133 -13.06 42.69 -17.67
CA SER A 133 -12.31 43.78 -18.32
C SER A 133 -11.74 44.80 -17.34
N GLY A 134 -12.34 44.91 -16.14
CA GLY A 134 -11.85 45.76 -15.05
C GLY A 134 -10.72 45.12 -14.22
N ASP A 135 -10.39 43.85 -14.45
CA ASP A 135 -9.29 43.18 -13.77
C ASP A 135 -7.95 43.53 -14.44
N ARG A 136 -6.87 43.45 -13.66
CA ARG A 136 -5.52 43.65 -14.21
C ARG A 136 -5.07 42.40 -14.95
N PHE A 137 -4.79 42.55 -16.23
CA PHE A 137 -4.20 41.49 -17.07
C PHE A 137 -2.86 41.93 -17.67
N PHE A 138 -2.07 40.94 -18.07
CA PHE A 138 -0.78 41.13 -18.75
C PHE A 138 -0.84 40.59 -20.16
N SER A 139 -0.47 41.41 -21.14
CA SER A 139 -0.48 41.01 -22.53
C SER A 139 0.86 40.41 -22.95
N TYR A 140 0.84 39.34 -23.75
CA TYR A 140 2.02 38.79 -24.40
C TYR A 140 1.96 38.94 -25.92
N GLN A 141 3.11 39.16 -26.55
CA GLN A 141 3.28 39.14 -28.00
C GLN A 141 3.37 37.71 -28.52
N TYR A 142 2.76 37.47 -29.67
CA TYR A 142 2.78 36.15 -30.32
C TYR A 142 2.98 36.30 -31.83
N GLY A 143 3.89 35.51 -32.39
CA GLY A 143 4.21 35.46 -33.83
C GLY A 143 5.45 36.25 -34.26
N SER A 144 6.01 37.11 -33.39
CA SER A 144 7.23 37.88 -33.64
C SER A 144 8.50 37.29 -32.99
N GLY A 145 8.39 36.12 -32.36
CA GLY A 145 9.46 35.48 -31.59
C GLY A 145 9.06 35.29 -30.11
N VAL A 146 10.06 35.04 -29.26
CA VAL A 146 9.86 34.89 -27.81
C VAL A 146 9.78 36.27 -27.15
N ASP A 147 8.67 36.56 -26.47
CA ASP A 147 8.44 37.80 -25.75
C ASP A 147 9.19 37.82 -24.41
N ARG A 148 10.44 38.30 -24.45
CA ARG A 148 11.33 38.34 -23.28
C ARG A 148 10.89 39.34 -22.22
N ASP A 149 10.16 40.38 -22.61
CA ASP A 149 9.74 41.41 -21.67
C ASP A 149 8.53 40.93 -20.86
N PHE A 150 7.59 40.24 -21.49
CA PHE A 150 6.53 39.50 -20.79
C PHE A 150 7.11 38.50 -19.76
N ILE A 151 8.08 37.67 -20.17
CA ILE A 151 8.73 36.70 -19.29
C ILE A 151 9.33 37.39 -18.04
N LYS A 152 10.06 38.49 -18.24
CA LYS A 152 10.64 39.27 -17.13
C LYS A 152 9.55 39.85 -16.22
N SER A 153 8.46 40.37 -16.77
CA SER A 153 7.36 40.94 -16.00
C SER A 153 6.68 39.89 -15.12
N ILE A 154 6.33 38.73 -15.67
CA ILE A 154 5.71 37.65 -14.91
C ILE A 154 6.67 37.13 -13.83
N LYS A 155 7.94 36.94 -14.17
CA LYS A 155 8.97 36.52 -13.20
C LYS A 155 9.12 37.52 -12.05
N ALA A 156 9.10 38.82 -12.34
CA ALA A 156 9.17 39.86 -11.32
C ALA A 156 7.95 39.84 -10.38
N ILE A 157 6.75 39.56 -10.91
CA ILE A 157 5.52 39.44 -10.11
C ILE A 157 5.61 38.24 -9.17
N LEU A 158 6.03 37.07 -9.67
CA LEU A 158 6.17 35.83 -8.89
C LEU A 158 7.26 35.92 -7.81
N LEU A 159 8.30 36.73 -8.04
CA LEU A 159 9.36 36.97 -7.07
C LEU A 159 8.98 38.02 -6.02
N ASN A 160 7.98 38.86 -6.26
CA ASN A 160 7.56 39.91 -5.34
C ASN A 160 6.69 39.33 -4.19
N PRO A 161 7.14 39.37 -2.93
CA PRO A 161 6.37 38.83 -1.79
C PRO A 161 5.02 39.52 -1.58
N SER A 162 4.88 40.79 -1.99
CA SER A 162 3.60 41.51 -1.88
C SER A 162 2.54 41.00 -2.86
N SER A 163 2.95 40.37 -3.97
CA SER A 163 2.02 39.87 -4.98
C SER A 163 1.19 38.69 -4.49
N GLU A 164 1.73 37.87 -3.59
CA GLU A 164 1.00 36.75 -2.97
C GLU A 164 -0.12 37.22 -2.04
N LYS A 165 -0.03 38.47 -1.55
CA LYS A 165 -1.04 39.10 -0.68
C LYS A 165 -1.92 40.12 -1.41
N ALA A 166 -1.65 40.39 -2.68
CA ALA A 166 -2.41 41.35 -3.46
C ALA A 166 -3.84 40.82 -3.68
N LEU A 167 -4.84 41.59 -3.23
CA LEU A 167 -6.25 41.29 -3.45
C LEU A 167 -6.53 41.32 -4.95
N THR A 168 -6.74 40.15 -5.53
CA THR A 168 -6.98 39.97 -6.98
C THR A 168 -8.41 39.51 -7.25
N SER A 169 -9.00 38.76 -6.32
CA SER A 169 -10.37 38.28 -6.48
C SER A 169 -11.41 39.41 -6.42
N PRO A 170 -12.32 39.53 -7.40
CA PRO A 170 -13.47 40.42 -7.33
C PRO A 170 -14.46 40.00 -6.23
N VAL A 171 -14.57 38.70 -5.93
CA VAL A 171 -15.46 38.19 -4.88
C VAL A 171 -15.06 38.77 -3.52
N TYR A 172 -13.77 38.71 -3.18
CA TYR A 172 -13.28 39.23 -1.90
C TYR A 172 -13.12 40.76 -1.87
N ARG A 173 -13.15 41.44 -3.03
CA ARG A 173 -13.35 42.91 -3.08
C ARG A 173 -14.76 43.29 -2.64
N SER A 174 -15.77 42.55 -3.11
CA SER A 174 -17.18 42.77 -2.76
C SER A 174 -17.55 42.22 -1.37
N PHE A 175 -16.90 41.13 -0.94
CA PHE A 175 -17.14 40.48 0.34
C PHE A 175 -15.82 40.29 1.11
N PRO A 176 -15.25 41.37 1.70
CA PRO A 176 -13.96 41.31 2.38
C PRO A 176 -13.91 40.35 3.57
N ASP A 177 -15.06 40.04 4.17
CA ASP A 177 -15.19 39.14 5.33
C ASP A 177 -15.62 37.72 4.94
N LEU A 178 -15.76 37.42 3.65
CA LEU A 178 -16.08 36.08 3.20
C LEU A 178 -15.00 35.12 3.74
N TYR A 179 -15.45 34.12 4.50
CA TYR A 179 -14.59 33.06 5.03
C TYR A 179 -15.11 31.74 4.47
N LEU A 180 -14.56 31.35 3.33
CA LEU A 180 -14.68 29.99 2.84
C LEU A 180 -13.58 29.21 3.53
N ASN A 181 -13.97 28.20 4.32
CA ASN A 181 -13.05 27.29 4.98
C ASN A 181 -12.69 26.18 3.97
N PRO A 182 -11.62 26.31 3.16
CA PRO A 182 -11.31 25.34 2.13
C PRO A 182 -10.51 24.25 2.86
N ILE A 183 -11.21 23.36 3.56
CA ILE A 183 -10.63 22.29 4.38
C ILE A 183 -9.73 22.89 5.49
N GLY A 184 -10.33 23.14 6.67
CA GLY A 184 -9.70 23.93 7.73
C GLY A 184 -8.32 23.42 8.17
N GLU A 185 -7.47 24.33 8.64
CA GLU A 185 -6.11 24.03 9.14
C GLU A 185 -6.07 22.86 10.15
N LYS A 186 -7.17 22.57 10.85
CA LYS A 186 -7.33 21.37 11.69
C LYS A 186 -7.40 20.07 10.91
N GLU A 187 -8.13 20.05 9.79
CA GLU A 187 -8.16 18.94 8.85
C GLU A 187 -6.82 18.82 8.14
N ILE A 188 -6.16 19.92 7.76
CA ILE A 188 -4.81 19.88 7.14
C ILE A 188 -3.76 19.41 8.14
N SER A 189 -3.86 19.74 9.43
CA SER A 189 -2.95 19.22 10.45
C SER A 189 -3.19 17.73 10.67
N ARG A 190 -4.46 17.30 10.73
CA ARG A 190 -4.85 15.89 10.83
C ARG A 190 -4.44 15.09 9.58
N ILE A 191 -4.66 15.63 8.38
CA ILE A 191 -4.24 15.07 7.10
C ILE A 191 -2.71 15.12 6.97
N ARG A 192 -2.00 16.12 7.49
CA ARG A 192 -0.52 16.14 7.50
C ARG A 192 0.06 15.13 8.48
N GLU A 193 -0.61 14.87 9.58
CA GLU A 193 -0.23 13.88 10.58
C GLU A 193 -0.56 12.47 10.08
N GLU A 194 -1.74 12.28 9.47
CA GLU A 194 -2.12 11.10 8.69
C GLU A 194 -1.21 10.92 7.46
N ILE A 195 -0.74 11.97 6.78
CA ILE A 195 0.24 11.91 5.67
C ILE A 195 1.65 11.67 6.21
N LYS A 196 2.01 12.11 7.41
CA LYS A 196 3.30 11.76 8.04
C LYS A 196 3.34 10.28 8.39
N ILE A 197 2.23 9.79 8.96
CA ILE A 197 2.03 8.36 9.27
C ILE A 197 1.92 7.56 7.96
N THR A 198 1.19 8.06 6.96
CA THR A 198 1.01 7.42 5.65
C THR A 198 2.27 7.48 4.81
N LYS A 199 3.12 8.51 4.92
CA LYS A 199 4.43 8.59 4.27
C LYS A 199 5.48 7.75 4.96
N ALA A 200 5.48 7.70 6.29
CA ALA A 200 6.30 6.72 7.02
C ALA A 200 5.86 5.30 6.65
N ARG A 201 4.55 5.05 6.52
CA ARG A 201 3.99 3.80 6.01
C ARG A 201 4.33 3.59 4.54
N GLU A 202 4.25 4.58 3.65
CA GLU A 202 4.59 4.49 2.21
C GLU A 202 6.09 4.39 1.98
N GLU A 203 6.94 4.85 2.89
CA GLU A 203 8.40 4.76 2.80
C GLU A 203 8.87 3.41 3.34
N VAL A 204 8.19 2.88 4.37
CA VAL A 204 8.27 1.46 4.76
C VAL A 204 7.70 0.56 3.66
N LEU A 205 6.56 0.93 3.05
CA LEU A 205 5.93 0.18 1.96
C LEU A 205 6.71 0.35 0.65
N LYS A 206 7.38 1.48 0.39
CA LYS A 206 8.30 1.66 -0.74
C LYS A 206 9.55 0.85 -0.51
N ASN A 207 10.16 0.85 0.68
CA ASN A 207 11.28 -0.03 0.97
C ASN A 207 10.86 -1.51 0.86
N TYR A 208 9.64 -1.86 1.27
CA TYR A 208 9.07 -3.19 1.11
C TYR A 208 8.73 -3.53 -0.34
N VAL A 209 8.21 -2.59 -1.14
CA VAL A 209 7.87 -2.73 -2.57
C VAL A 209 9.12 -2.68 -3.43
N GLU A 210 10.18 -1.95 -3.08
CA GLU A 210 11.49 -1.97 -3.73
C GLU A 210 12.19 -3.31 -3.43
N GLN A 211 12.06 -3.82 -2.20
CA GLN A 211 12.45 -5.18 -1.83
C GLN A 211 11.60 -6.25 -2.54
N GLN A 212 10.29 -6.02 -2.72
CA GLN A 212 9.41 -6.91 -3.50
C GLN A 212 9.58 -6.75 -5.01
N ARG A 213 10.06 -5.61 -5.51
CA ARG A 213 10.40 -5.38 -6.91
C ARG A 213 11.67 -6.12 -7.29
N LEU A 214 12.63 -6.25 -6.37
CA LEU A 214 13.74 -7.21 -6.48
C LEU A 214 13.24 -8.67 -6.50
N ILE A 215 12.10 -8.97 -5.86
CA ILE A 215 11.44 -10.28 -5.91
C ILE A 215 10.61 -10.45 -7.20
N GLU A 216 10.04 -9.40 -7.78
CA GLU A 216 9.31 -9.41 -9.06
C GLU A 216 10.22 -9.61 -10.29
N GLU A 217 11.51 -9.28 -10.21
CA GLU A 217 12.50 -9.70 -11.23
C GLU A 217 12.67 -11.23 -11.27
N LEU A 218 12.22 -11.97 -10.24
CA LEU A 218 12.07 -13.42 -10.23
C LEU A 218 10.61 -13.84 -10.54
N LYS A 219 10.23 -13.64 -11.80
CA LYS A 219 9.14 -14.28 -12.57
C LYS A 219 8.17 -15.22 -11.80
N VAL A 220 6.91 -14.76 -11.75
CA VAL A 220 5.63 -15.46 -12.03
C VAL A 220 4.70 -15.75 -10.82
N VAL A 221 3.46 -15.25 -11.01
CA VAL A 221 2.17 -15.48 -10.32
C VAL A 221 1.84 -14.57 -9.13
N ASN A 222 0.93 -13.61 -9.34
CA ASN A 222 -0.29 -13.64 -8.53
C ASN A 222 -1.52 -13.03 -9.23
N THR A 223 -2.32 -13.91 -9.84
CA THR A 223 -3.68 -13.63 -10.35
C THR A 223 -4.62 -13.15 -9.24
N THR A 224 -4.28 -13.41 -7.97
CA THR A 224 -5.03 -13.01 -6.77
C THR A 224 -5.00 -11.50 -6.53
N ALA A 225 -3.88 -10.83 -6.81
CA ALA A 225 -3.77 -9.37 -6.67
C ALA A 225 -4.62 -8.63 -7.72
N LYS A 226 -4.71 -9.18 -8.94
CA LYS A 226 -5.62 -8.66 -9.98
C LYS A 226 -7.09 -8.87 -9.63
N ALA A 227 -7.46 -10.01 -9.03
CA ALA A 227 -8.82 -10.25 -8.55
C ALA A 227 -9.19 -9.31 -7.39
N GLN A 228 -8.25 -9.02 -6.48
CA GLN A 228 -8.39 -8.07 -5.39
C GLN A 228 -8.58 -6.63 -5.89
N TYR A 229 -7.88 -6.23 -6.97
CA TYR A 229 -8.09 -4.94 -7.63
C TYR A 229 -9.50 -4.77 -8.23
N PHE A 230 -10.10 -5.83 -8.80
CA PHE A 230 -11.46 -5.76 -9.33
C PHE A 230 -12.56 -5.78 -8.25
N LEU A 231 -12.30 -6.38 -7.10
CA LEU A 231 -13.18 -6.32 -5.92
C LEU A 231 -13.10 -4.97 -5.18
N ALA A 232 -11.99 -4.23 -5.34
CA ALA A 232 -11.73 -2.92 -4.75
C ALA A 232 -12.67 -1.78 -5.22
N GLN A 233 -13.59 -2.03 -6.14
CA GLN A 233 -14.57 -1.03 -6.59
C GLN A 233 -15.88 -1.02 -5.77
N ARG A 234 -16.01 -1.82 -4.69
CA ARG A 234 -17.33 -2.09 -4.09
C ARG A 234 -17.58 -1.69 -2.63
N ASP A 235 -16.59 -1.44 -1.78
CA ASP A 235 -16.84 -0.92 -0.41
C ASP A 235 -15.57 -0.39 0.27
N LYS A 236 -15.64 0.83 0.84
CA LYS A 236 -14.48 1.52 1.44
C LYS A 236 -14.10 0.93 2.81
N ASP A 237 -15.09 0.54 3.61
CA ASP A 237 -14.89 -0.02 4.95
C ASP A 237 -14.28 -1.43 4.93
N TYR A 238 -14.56 -2.20 3.87
CA TYR A 238 -13.95 -3.52 3.65
C TYR A 238 -12.45 -3.42 3.30
N PHE A 239 -12.04 -2.35 2.61
CA PHE A 239 -10.64 -2.12 2.26
C PHE A 239 -9.79 -1.76 3.49
N GLU A 240 -10.29 -0.89 4.37
CA GLU A 240 -9.59 -0.53 5.62
C GLU A 240 -9.38 -1.77 6.50
N PHE A 241 -10.42 -2.61 6.64
CA PHE A 241 -10.30 -3.89 7.36
C PHE A 241 -9.24 -4.83 6.77
N GLU A 242 -9.29 -5.09 5.46
CA GLU A 242 -8.35 -6.03 4.83
C GLU A 242 -6.91 -5.49 4.83
N ALA A 243 -6.72 -4.18 4.67
CA ALA A 243 -5.39 -3.55 4.74
C ALA A 243 -4.78 -3.68 6.15
N ASP A 244 -5.55 -3.35 7.18
CA ASP A 244 -5.11 -3.47 8.58
C ASP A 244 -4.89 -4.94 8.97
N PHE A 245 -5.72 -5.87 8.47
CA PHE A 245 -5.54 -7.30 8.70
C PHE A 245 -4.23 -7.81 8.08
N GLN A 246 -3.94 -7.47 6.82
CA GLN A 246 -2.69 -7.86 6.17
C GLN A 246 -1.47 -7.22 6.83
N LEU A 247 -1.58 -5.97 7.30
CA LEU A 247 -0.53 -5.30 8.07
C LEU A 247 -0.24 -6.05 9.37
N ALA A 248 -1.26 -6.40 10.15
CA ALA A 248 -1.09 -7.14 11.40
C ALA A 248 -0.47 -8.53 11.18
N VAL A 249 -0.87 -9.24 10.12
CA VAL A 249 -0.25 -10.52 9.72
C VAL A 249 1.23 -10.33 9.37
N ALA A 250 1.56 -9.28 8.60
CA ALA A 250 2.94 -8.99 8.22
C ALA A 250 3.81 -8.64 9.44
N LEU A 251 3.33 -7.77 10.34
CA LEU A 251 4.01 -7.44 11.60
C LEU A 251 4.25 -8.69 12.44
N SER A 252 3.23 -9.55 12.58
CA SER A 252 3.35 -10.79 13.34
C SER A 252 4.38 -11.77 12.76
N ARG A 253 4.47 -11.86 11.42
CA ARG A 253 5.47 -12.70 10.74
C ARG A 253 6.90 -12.13 10.85
N ASN A 254 7.05 -10.83 11.02
CA ASN A 254 8.33 -10.13 11.22
C ASN A 254 8.65 -9.91 12.71
N ASN A 255 7.99 -10.64 13.60
CA ASN A 255 8.27 -10.62 15.04
C ASN A 255 7.97 -9.29 15.77
N LEU A 256 7.21 -8.39 15.16
CA LEU A 256 6.65 -7.19 15.79
C LEU A 256 5.28 -7.54 16.39
N LEU A 257 5.31 -8.29 17.49
CA LEU A 257 4.14 -9.03 17.98
C LEU A 257 3.19 -8.13 18.78
N GLU A 258 3.71 -7.20 19.57
CA GLU A 258 2.92 -6.24 20.33
C GLU A 258 2.06 -5.36 19.40
N GLU A 259 2.68 -4.77 18.38
CA GLU A 259 1.99 -3.94 17.40
C GLU A 259 0.97 -4.74 16.57
N ALA A 260 1.29 -5.98 16.23
CA ALA A 260 0.35 -6.87 15.54
C ALA A 260 -0.89 -7.16 16.41
N ILE A 261 -0.70 -7.42 17.70
CA ILE A 261 -1.79 -7.71 18.64
C ILE A 261 -2.71 -6.49 18.82
N GLU A 262 -2.15 -5.29 18.94
CA GLU A 262 -2.95 -4.06 19.04
C GLU A 262 -3.88 -3.89 17.84
N ILE A 263 -3.37 -4.11 16.62
CA ILE A 263 -4.18 -4.01 15.40
C ILE A 263 -5.23 -5.14 15.36
N PHE A 264 -4.86 -6.38 15.70
CA PHE A 264 -5.83 -7.48 15.77
C PHE A 264 -6.92 -7.25 16.82
N GLU A 265 -6.62 -6.57 17.93
CA GLU A 265 -7.61 -6.19 18.95
C GLU A 265 -8.63 -5.17 18.44
N GLU A 266 -8.22 -4.21 17.61
CA GLU A 266 -9.15 -3.28 16.96
C GLU A 266 -9.99 -4.00 15.89
N LEU A 267 -9.37 -4.86 15.08
CA LEU A 267 -10.06 -5.64 14.05
C LEU A 267 -11.06 -6.66 14.62
N GLU A 268 -10.81 -7.19 15.82
CA GLU A 268 -11.75 -8.10 16.50
C GLU A 268 -13.08 -7.39 16.86
N LYS A 269 -13.07 -6.05 17.01
CA LYS A 269 -14.25 -5.25 17.38
C LYS A 269 -15.19 -5.02 16.19
N THR A 270 -14.73 -5.19 14.96
CA THR A 270 -15.53 -4.97 13.74
C THR A 270 -16.08 -6.29 13.18
N GLU A 271 -17.30 -6.29 12.67
CA GLU A 271 -17.92 -7.42 11.96
C GLU A 271 -17.73 -7.18 10.45
N PRO A 272 -17.25 -8.17 9.65
CA PRO A 272 -17.78 -9.54 9.67
C PRO A 272 -16.75 -10.70 9.66
N ILE A 273 -15.45 -10.49 9.95
CA ILE A 273 -14.43 -11.56 9.81
C ILE A 273 -13.68 -11.84 11.13
N LYS A 274 -14.43 -12.14 12.19
CA LYS A 274 -13.83 -12.48 13.51
C LYS A 274 -12.96 -13.75 13.47
N THR A 275 -13.30 -14.76 12.67
CA THR A 275 -12.59 -16.05 12.68
C THR A 275 -11.15 -15.95 12.19
N LYS A 276 -10.89 -15.22 11.09
CA LYS A 276 -9.52 -15.05 10.54
C LYS A 276 -8.66 -14.19 11.46
N VAL A 277 -9.21 -13.11 11.99
CA VAL A 277 -8.53 -12.22 12.95
C VAL A 277 -8.15 -13.02 14.20
N LEU A 278 -9.09 -13.76 14.79
CA LEU A 278 -8.85 -14.59 15.97
C LEU A 278 -7.77 -15.66 15.71
N ARG A 279 -7.78 -16.30 14.54
CA ARG A 279 -6.74 -17.25 14.15
C ARG A 279 -5.36 -16.60 14.10
N GLU A 280 -5.19 -15.49 13.37
CA GLU A 280 -3.88 -14.85 13.22
C GLU A 280 -3.40 -14.20 14.53
N LYS A 281 -4.32 -13.64 15.33
CA LYS A 281 -4.04 -13.16 16.69
C LYS A 281 -3.57 -14.28 17.61
N GLY A 282 -4.22 -15.45 17.55
CA GLY A 282 -3.79 -16.62 18.30
C GLY A 282 -2.40 -17.11 17.88
N LEU A 283 -2.10 -17.07 16.58
CA LEU A 283 -0.75 -17.37 16.07
C LEU A 283 0.29 -16.35 16.56
N ALA A 284 -0.06 -15.06 16.64
CA ALA A 284 0.80 -14.02 17.19
C ALA A 284 1.11 -14.27 18.68
N TYR A 285 0.10 -14.54 19.53
CA TYR A 285 0.35 -14.92 20.93
C TYR A 285 1.19 -16.20 21.06
N ARG A 286 0.96 -17.20 20.20
CA ARG A 286 1.79 -18.41 20.17
C ARG A 286 3.26 -18.08 19.89
N ARG A 287 3.53 -17.14 18.98
CA ARG A 287 4.90 -16.65 18.72
C ARG A 287 5.48 -15.95 19.95
N MET A 288 4.70 -15.10 20.64
CA MET A 288 5.15 -14.44 21.88
C MET A 288 5.56 -15.45 22.96
N GLY A 289 4.76 -16.50 23.14
CA GLY A 289 5.07 -17.60 24.06
C GLY A 289 6.35 -18.34 23.66
N SER A 290 6.55 -18.59 22.36
CA SER A 290 7.75 -19.30 21.88
C SER A 290 9.03 -18.46 21.97
N ASN A 291 8.92 -17.13 21.99
CA ASN A 291 10.07 -16.21 22.02
C ASN A 291 10.50 -15.83 23.44
N THR A 292 9.61 -15.98 24.43
CA THR A 292 9.95 -15.65 25.81
C THR A 292 10.70 -16.79 26.48
N LYS A 293 11.63 -16.43 27.39
CA LYS A 293 12.33 -17.38 28.26
C LYS A 293 11.76 -17.42 29.68
N ASP A 294 10.79 -16.57 29.96
CA ASP A 294 10.06 -16.54 31.22
C ASP A 294 8.88 -17.51 31.13
N GLY A 295 8.95 -18.61 31.88
CA GLY A 295 7.92 -19.65 31.89
C GLY A 295 6.54 -19.16 32.31
N ILE A 296 6.45 -18.11 33.14
CA ILE A 296 5.16 -17.52 33.54
C ILE A 296 4.55 -16.75 32.35
N ALA A 297 5.37 -15.97 31.65
CA ALA A 297 4.94 -15.26 30.46
C ALA A 297 4.61 -16.23 29.31
N GLU A 298 5.38 -17.31 29.15
CA GLU A 298 5.14 -18.36 28.18
C GLU A 298 3.77 -19.00 28.37
N GLU A 299 3.48 -19.49 29.58
CA GLU A 299 2.20 -20.10 29.92
C GLU A 299 1.03 -19.15 29.68
N LYS A 300 1.20 -17.87 30.05
CA LYS A 300 0.21 -16.82 29.80
C LYS A 300 -0.08 -16.66 28.31
N TYR A 301 0.95 -16.53 27.47
CA TYR A 301 0.78 -16.33 26.02
C TYR A 301 0.18 -17.56 25.33
N PHE A 302 0.58 -18.77 25.71
CA PHE A 302 -0.04 -19.99 25.20
C PHE A 302 -1.50 -20.13 25.63
N SER A 303 -1.86 -19.70 26.83
CA SER A 303 -3.26 -19.63 27.24
C SER A 303 -4.06 -18.65 26.38
N LEU A 304 -3.53 -17.45 26.13
CA LEU A 304 -4.18 -16.44 25.28
C LEU A 304 -4.33 -16.93 23.83
N ALA A 305 -3.31 -17.61 23.30
CA ALA A 305 -3.37 -18.23 21.97
C ALA A 305 -4.49 -19.27 21.88
N MET A 306 -4.57 -20.17 22.86
CA MET A 306 -5.60 -21.21 22.92
C MET A 306 -7.02 -20.61 23.02
N ASP A 307 -7.20 -19.55 23.81
CA ASP A 307 -8.48 -18.86 23.92
C ASP A 307 -8.91 -18.23 22.59
N CYS A 308 -7.98 -17.64 21.84
CA CYS A 308 -8.25 -17.12 20.50
C CYS A 308 -8.67 -18.23 19.54
N PHE A 309 -7.97 -19.37 19.53
CA PHE A 309 -8.31 -20.50 18.67
C PHE A 309 -9.66 -21.13 19.01
N LYS A 310 -10.00 -21.29 20.30
CA LYS A 310 -11.31 -21.78 20.72
C LYS A 310 -12.44 -20.87 20.25
N LYS A 311 -12.29 -19.56 20.42
CA LYS A 311 -13.26 -18.57 19.90
C LYS A 311 -13.42 -18.66 18.37
N ALA A 312 -12.32 -18.90 17.64
CA ALA A 312 -12.37 -19.07 16.19
C ALA A 312 -13.06 -20.39 15.78
N VAL A 313 -12.78 -21.51 16.46
CA VAL A 313 -13.46 -22.81 16.23
C VAL A 313 -14.94 -22.73 16.56
N ASP A 314 -15.34 -22.01 17.62
CA ASP A 314 -16.75 -21.85 17.97
C ASP A 314 -17.57 -21.18 16.85
N GLN A 315 -16.93 -20.32 16.05
CA GLN A 315 -17.53 -19.66 14.89
C GLN A 315 -17.51 -20.57 13.64
N ASN A 316 -16.49 -21.41 13.49
CA ASN A 316 -16.39 -22.37 12.39
C ASN A 316 -15.91 -23.74 12.91
N LYS A 317 -16.86 -24.56 13.37
CA LYS A 317 -16.59 -25.86 14.02
C LYS A 317 -15.95 -26.92 13.12
N TYR A 318 -15.75 -26.61 11.83
CA TYR A 318 -15.28 -27.55 10.82
C TYR A 318 -14.01 -27.06 10.09
N ASP A 319 -13.16 -26.27 10.75
CA ASP A 319 -11.86 -25.86 10.20
C ASP A 319 -10.75 -26.89 10.58
N PRO A 320 -10.35 -27.79 9.66
CA PRO A 320 -9.35 -28.81 9.96
C PRO A 320 -7.95 -28.24 10.21
N GLU A 321 -7.61 -27.11 9.60
CA GLU A 321 -6.30 -26.47 9.75
C GLU A 321 -6.19 -25.82 11.13
N LEU A 322 -7.25 -25.15 11.58
CA LEU A 322 -7.31 -24.55 12.91
C LEU A 322 -7.23 -25.62 14.01
N LEU A 323 -7.90 -26.78 13.83
CA LEU A 323 -7.75 -27.92 14.73
C LEU A 323 -6.30 -28.44 14.77
N ALA A 324 -5.61 -28.51 13.63
CA ALA A 324 -4.20 -28.88 13.60
C ALA A 324 -3.30 -27.84 14.29
N ILE A 325 -3.59 -26.55 14.14
CA ILE A 325 -2.88 -25.46 14.85
C ILE A 325 -3.04 -25.59 16.38
N MET A 326 -4.26 -25.88 16.85
CA MET A 326 -4.54 -26.14 18.27
C MET A 326 -3.79 -27.38 18.79
N GLY A 327 -3.81 -28.48 18.03
CA GLY A 327 -3.05 -29.67 18.38
C GLY A 327 -1.53 -29.43 18.42
N GLY A 328 -1.02 -28.53 17.58
CA GLY A 328 0.36 -28.07 17.62
C GLY A 328 0.71 -27.33 18.91
N LEU A 329 -0.21 -26.47 19.39
CA LEU A 329 -0.05 -25.74 20.65
C LEU A 329 -0.12 -26.69 21.86
N ASP A 330 -1.11 -27.57 21.92
CA ASP A 330 -1.23 -28.56 23.02
C ASP A 330 0.01 -29.45 23.12
N LYS A 331 0.57 -29.86 21.99
CA LYS A 331 1.82 -30.63 21.94
C LYS A 331 3.01 -29.84 22.52
N ARG A 332 3.08 -28.52 22.31
CA ARG A 332 4.16 -27.67 22.86
C ARG A 332 4.08 -27.55 24.38
N VAL A 333 2.87 -27.59 24.94
CA VAL A 333 2.63 -27.54 26.39
C VAL A 333 2.45 -28.93 27.02
N ASP A 334 2.93 -29.99 26.34
CA ASP A 334 2.91 -31.40 26.80
C ASP A 334 1.51 -31.99 27.09
N ARG A 335 0.45 -31.41 26.49
CA ARG A 335 -0.93 -31.91 26.57
C ARG A 335 -1.23 -32.89 25.44
N LEU A 336 -0.52 -34.02 25.45
CA LEU A 336 -0.53 -34.96 24.31
C LEU A 336 -1.91 -35.60 24.04
N LYS A 337 -2.77 -35.72 25.06
CA LYS A 337 -4.12 -36.28 24.89
C LYS A 337 -5.01 -35.30 24.13
N GLU A 338 -5.03 -34.05 24.57
CA GLU A 338 -5.77 -32.95 23.96
C GLU A 338 -5.25 -32.68 22.54
N ALA A 339 -3.94 -32.70 22.35
CA ALA A 339 -3.32 -32.62 21.04
C ALA A 339 -3.83 -33.73 20.10
N TYR A 340 -3.90 -34.97 20.60
CA TYR A 340 -4.42 -36.08 19.82
C TYR A 340 -5.88 -35.88 19.44
N ASP A 341 -6.72 -35.42 20.37
CA ASP A 341 -8.14 -35.20 20.12
C ASP A 341 -8.33 -34.15 19.00
N HIS A 342 -7.61 -33.03 19.07
CA HIS A 342 -7.63 -31.99 18.03
C HIS A 342 -7.14 -32.51 16.66
N TYR A 343 -6.01 -33.20 16.59
CA TYR A 343 -5.52 -33.76 15.32
C TYR A 343 -6.43 -34.87 14.79
N ALA A 344 -7.04 -35.68 15.65
CA ALA A 344 -7.96 -36.74 15.25
C ALA A 344 -9.22 -36.14 14.63
N ASP A 345 -9.76 -35.06 15.20
CA ASP A 345 -10.92 -34.37 14.64
C ASP A 345 -10.56 -33.65 13.33
N GLY A 346 -9.40 -32.98 13.25
CA GLY A 346 -8.90 -32.42 12.00
C GLY A 346 -8.75 -33.47 10.89
N TYR A 347 -8.18 -34.64 11.22
CA TYR A 347 -8.00 -35.73 10.26
C TYR A 347 -9.33 -36.32 9.76
N LYS A 348 -10.37 -36.40 10.61
CA LYS A 348 -11.71 -36.82 10.17
C LYS A 348 -12.29 -35.89 9.11
N LEU A 349 -12.02 -34.59 9.22
CA LEU A 349 -12.53 -33.56 8.30
C LEU A 349 -11.72 -33.50 6.99
N ALA A 350 -10.39 -33.58 7.08
CA ALA A 350 -9.49 -33.46 5.93
C ALA A 350 -8.38 -34.53 5.95
N PRO A 351 -8.71 -35.81 5.68
CA PRO A 351 -7.76 -36.91 5.83
C PRO A 351 -6.60 -36.90 4.82
N LYS A 352 -6.75 -36.15 3.72
CA LYS A 352 -5.74 -36.02 2.66
C LYS A 352 -4.98 -34.69 2.71
N ASP A 353 -5.31 -33.82 3.66
CA ASP A 353 -4.56 -32.58 3.85
C ASP A 353 -3.18 -32.90 4.44
N VAL A 354 -2.12 -32.41 3.81
CA VAL A 354 -0.74 -32.74 4.16
C VAL A 354 -0.37 -32.26 5.56
N TYR A 355 -0.80 -31.05 5.94
CA TYR A 355 -0.47 -30.46 7.24
C TYR A 355 -1.19 -31.20 8.36
N VAL A 356 -2.49 -31.45 8.19
CA VAL A 356 -3.32 -32.18 9.14
C VAL A 356 -2.84 -33.63 9.32
N LEU A 357 -2.59 -34.33 8.21
CA LEU A 357 -2.12 -35.73 8.24
C LEU A 357 -0.75 -35.85 8.89
N THR A 358 0.16 -34.90 8.64
CA THR A 358 1.48 -34.85 9.29
C THR A 358 1.33 -34.75 10.80
N GLY A 359 0.55 -33.76 11.29
CA GLY A 359 0.29 -33.59 12.70
C GLY A 359 -0.36 -34.82 13.36
N TYR A 360 -1.34 -35.43 12.68
CA TYR A 360 -2.02 -36.63 13.15
C TYR A 360 -1.10 -37.87 13.20
N ALA A 361 -0.29 -38.10 12.18
CA ALA A 361 0.69 -39.19 12.15
C ALA A 361 1.72 -39.03 13.28
N SER A 362 2.24 -37.81 13.42
CA SER A 362 3.18 -37.40 14.45
C SER A 362 2.65 -37.63 15.87
N ILE A 363 1.46 -37.14 16.20
CA ILE A 363 0.93 -37.29 17.56
C ILE A 363 0.64 -38.75 17.91
N ARG A 364 0.23 -39.57 16.93
CA ARG A 364 0.10 -41.02 17.12
C ARG A 364 1.45 -41.65 17.44
N TYR A 365 2.50 -41.28 16.72
CA TYR A 365 3.85 -41.74 17.02
C TYR A 365 4.30 -41.33 18.42
N LEU A 366 4.11 -40.06 18.80
CA LEU A 366 4.47 -39.55 20.12
C LEU A 366 3.75 -40.27 21.26
N ARG A 367 2.52 -40.71 21.02
CA ARG A 367 1.72 -41.47 21.98
C ARG A 367 1.94 -42.99 21.91
N ASN A 368 2.97 -43.47 21.21
CA ASN A 368 3.25 -44.89 21.00
C ASN A 368 2.07 -45.66 20.37
N MET A 369 1.23 -45.00 19.58
CA MET A 369 0.14 -45.61 18.83
C MET A 369 0.63 -46.05 17.44
N PRO A 370 -0.01 -47.05 16.81
CA PRO A 370 0.33 -47.41 15.43
C PRO A 370 0.14 -46.21 14.49
N ALA A 371 1.20 -45.75 13.81
CA ALA A 371 1.17 -44.60 12.90
C ALA A 371 1.65 -44.93 11.47
N ARG A 372 2.10 -46.18 11.24
CA ARG A 372 2.74 -46.58 9.98
C ARG A 372 1.87 -46.37 8.74
N SER A 373 0.57 -46.65 8.84
CA SER A 373 -0.36 -46.43 7.71
C SER A 373 -0.48 -44.96 7.34
N GLN A 374 -0.53 -44.06 8.35
CA GLN A 374 -0.62 -42.61 8.12
C GLN A 374 0.65 -42.09 7.45
N PHE A 375 1.83 -42.54 7.88
CA PHE A 375 3.09 -42.13 7.24
C PHE A 375 3.25 -42.68 5.81
N ILE A 376 2.74 -43.88 5.50
CA ILE A 376 2.70 -44.40 4.13
C ILE A 376 1.78 -43.54 3.25
N GLU A 377 0.60 -43.18 3.77
CA GLU A 377 -0.33 -42.31 3.06
C GLU A 377 0.27 -40.92 2.82
N LEU A 378 0.87 -40.32 3.85
CA LEU A 378 1.54 -39.03 3.79
C LEU A 378 2.64 -39.02 2.72
N GLU A 379 3.51 -40.03 2.71
CA GLU A 379 4.54 -40.18 1.69
C GLU A 379 3.95 -40.19 0.28
N ASN A 380 2.90 -40.99 0.04
CA ASN A 380 2.30 -41.11 -1.28
C ASN A 380 1.70 -39.78 -1.77
N ILE A 381 1.04 -39.04 -0.87
CA ILE A 381 0.46 -37.73 -1.19
C ILE A 381 1.56 -36.73 -1.51
N CYS A 382 2.57 -36.60 -0.66
CA CYS A 382 3.65 -35.64 -0.85
C CYS A 382 4.46 -35.94 -2.13
N ARG A 383 4.76 -37.20 -2.44
CA ARG A 383 5.44 -37.56 -3.70
C ARG A 383 4.63 -37.14 -4.92
N LYS A 384 3.33 -37.41 -4.92
CA LYS A 384 2.44 -37.01 -6.01
C LYS A 384 2.38 -35.49 -6.15
N ASN A 385 2.33 -34.74 -5.05
CA ASN A 385 2.35 -33.27 -5.08
C ASN A 385 3.68 -32.75 -5.66
N ILE A 386 4.80 -33.36 -5.28
CA ILE A 386 6.14 -32.99 -5.78
C ILE A 386 6.30 -33.26 -7.28
N GLU A 387 5.71 -34.33 -7.78
CA GLU A 387 5.70 -34.64 -9.22
C GLU A 387 4.78 -33.69 -10.02
N GLY A 388 3.81 -33.04 -9.38
CA GLY A 388 2.71 -32.29 -10.00
C GLY A 388 3.02 -30.90 -10.59
N GLN A 389 4.28 -30.47 -10.62
CA GLN A 389 4.74 -29.10 -10.92
C GLN A 389 4.25 -28.04 -9.90
N ASN A 390 5.23 -27.44 -9.20
CA ASN A 390 5.13 -26.45 -8.12
C ASN A 390 4.89 -26.99 -6.68
N PRO A 391 5.80 -27.84 -6.15
CA PRO A 391 5.71 -28.33 -4.77
C PRO A 391 5.90 -27.26 -3.71
N HIS A 392 5.05 -27.28 -2.69
CA HIS A 392 5.18 -26.43 -1.51
C HIS A 392 6.26 -26.97 -0.56
N TYR A 393 6.96 -26.12 0.19
CA TYR A 393 7.99 -26.58 1.15
C TYR A 393 7.42 -27.55 2.20
N TRP A 394 6.14 -27.42 2.55
CA TRP A 394 5.44 -28.37 3.44
C TRP A 394 5.37 -29.78 2.87
N ASP A 395 5.28 -29.98 1.55
CA ASP A 395 5.31 -31.31 0.95
C ASP A 395 6.67 -31.99 1.21
N TYR A 396 7.76 -31.22 1.12
CA TYR A 396 9.10 -31.72 1.38
C TYR A 396 9.35 -32.01 2.87
N PHE A 397 8.94 -31.12 3.78
CA PHE A 397 9.05 -31.40 5.22
C PHE A 397 8.24 -32.63 5.62
N SER A 398 7.00 -32.73 5.15
CA SER A 398 6.09 -33.83 5.47
C SER A 398 6.58 -35.15 4.87
N LEU A 399 7.11 -35.13 3.64
CA LEU A 399 7.79 -36.28 3.05
C LEU A 399 9.02 -36.68 3.86
N GLY A 400 9.81 -35.71 4.33
CA GLY A 400 10.96 -35.94 5.21
C GLY A 400 10.58 -36.66 6.49
N PHE A 401 9.52 -36.23 7.18
CA PHE A 401 9.00 -36.93 8.36
C PHE A 401 8.54 -38.35 8.04
N ALA A 402 7.80 -38.55 6.95
CA ALA A 402 7.36 -39.87 6.52
C ALA A 402 8.54 -40.80 6.20
N GLU A 403 9.52 -40.32 5.44
CA GLU A 403 10.71 -41.08 5.08
C GLU A 403 11.57 -41.42 6.31
N LEU A 404 11.72 -40.48 7.26
CA LEU A 404 12.41 -40.72 8.53
C LEU A 404 11.72 -41.82 9.34
N PHE A 405 10.40 -41.72 9.51
CA PHE A 405 9.63 -42.72 10.24
C PHE A 405 9.71 -44.11 9.58
N LEU A 406 9.65 -44.16 8.25
CA LEU A 406 9.69 -45.39 7.47
C LEU A 406 11.11 -45.98 7.32
N GLY A 407 12.14 -45.27 7.81
CA GLY A 407 13.53 -45.73 7.78
C GLY A 407 14.16 -45.69 6.39
N LYS A 408 13.75 -44.74 5.53
CA LYS A 408 14.30 -44.62 4.17
C LYS A 408 15.68 -43.96 4.19
N LYS A 409 16.52 -44.37 3.23
CA LYS A 409 17.84 -43.76 3.02
C LYS A 409 17.65 -42.37 2.39
N ASN A 410 18.39 -41.37 2.86
CA ASN A 410 18.37 -39.97 2.42
C ASN A 410 17.16 -39.12 2.84
N ALA A 411 16.42 -39.52 3.89
CA ALA A 411 15.29 -38.75 4.40
C ALA A 411 15.66 -37.30 4.79
N SER A 412 16.90 -37.08 5.27
CA SER A 412 17.40 -35.72 5.57
C SER A 412 17.48 -34.82 4.34
N GLY A 413 17.59 -35.40 3.14
CA GLY A 413 17.60 -34.68 1.87
C GLY A 413 16.31 -33.92 1.60
N MET A 414 15.16 -34.43 2.06
CA MET A 414 13.87 -33.76 1.88
C MET A 414 13.80 -32.45 2.67
N PHE A 415 14.30 -32.43 3.91
CA PHE A 415 14.42 -31.20 4.71
C PHE A 415 15.31 -30.17 4.01
N LYS A 416 16.43 -30.61 3.43
CA LYS A 416 17.31 -29.73 2.65
C LYS A 416 16.63 -29.19 1.38
N MET A 417 15.77 -29.99 0.73
CA MET A 417 14.97 -29.51 -0.41
C MET A 417 13.91 -28.50 0.02
N ALA A 418 13.29 -28.68 1.18
CA ALA A 418 12.37 -27.70 1.75
C ALA A 418 13.09 -26.37 2.02
N LEU A 419 14.25 -26.39 2.69
CA LEU A 419 15.03 -25.20 3.03
C LEU A 419 15.63 -24.46 1.82
N ARG A 420 15.68 -25.09 0.63
CA ARG A 420 16.03 -24.38 -0.61
C ARG A 420 14.93 -23.46 -1.12
N GLN A 421 13.73 -23.59 -0.57
CA GLN A 421 12.63 -22.66 -0.80
C GLN A 421 12.69 -21.54 0.24
N SER A 422 12.05 -20.41 -0.03
CA SER A 422 11.91 -19.33 0.95
C SER A 422 10.93 -19.75 2.06
N VAL A 423 11.44 -20.45 3.08
CA VAL A 423 10.68 -20.93 4.23
C VAL A 423 10.69 -19.88 5.35
N PRO A 424 9.53 -19.51 5.92
CA PRO A 424 9.49 -18.65 7.11
C PRO A 424 10.21 -19.30 8.31
N GLU A 425 11.00 -18.53 9.04
CA GLU A 425 11.76 -18.99 10.22
C GLU A 425 10.90 -19.79 11.22
N GLN A 426 9.66 -19.31 11.46
CA GLN A 426 8.71 -19.95 12.38
C GLN A 426 8.30 -21.37 11.96
N ASP A 427 8.22 -21.63 10.66
CA ASP A 427 7.90 -22.96 10.15
C ASP A 427 9.12 -23.89 10.32
N ILE A 428 10.33 -23.37 10.15
CA ILE A 428 11.58 -24.08 10.44
C ILE A 428 11.65 -24.46 11.92
N ILE A 429 11.34 -23.52 12.83
CA ILE A 429 11.23 -23.77 14.28
C ILE A 429 10.22 -24.88 14.54
N SER A 430 9.04 -24.83 13.93
CA SER A 430 8.01 -25.85 14.13
C SER A 430 8.44 -27.24 13.67
N VAL A 431 9.18 -27.35 12.57
CA VAL A 431 9.72 -28.62 12.07
C VAL A 431 10.85 -29.13 12.97
N ARG A 432 11.71 -28.23 13.48
CA ARG A 432 12.78 -28.58 14.42
C ARG A 432 12.20 -29.12 15.74
N ASP A 433 11.24 -28.41 16.33
CA ASP A 433 10.61 -28.81 17.58
C ASP A 433 9.90 -30.17 17.47
N GLU A 434 9.40 -30.50 16.27
CA GLU A 434 8.83 -31.82 15.99
C GLU A 434 9.88 -32.94 16.08
N LEU A 435 11.06 -32.75 15.47
CA LEU A 435 12.17 -33.70 15.58
C LEU A 435 12.68 -33.83 17.02
N ASP A 436 12.75 -32.72 17.75
CA ASP A 436 13.10 -32.72 19.17
C ASP A 436 12.08 -33.54 19.98
N ASN A 437 10.78 -33.39 19.70
CA ASN A 437 9.75 -34.21 20.34
C ASN A 437 9.88 -35.70 19.98
N TRP A 438 10.21 -36.03 18.73
CA TRP A 438 10.43 -37.42 18.34
C TRP A 438 11.64 -38.03 19.07
N SER A 439 12.70 -37.25 19.28
CA SER A 439 13.90 -37.67 20.00
C SER A 439 13.62 -38.10 21.44
N LYS A 440 12.59 -37.52 22.08
CA LYS A 440 12.14 -37.88 23.44
C LYS A 440 11.53 -39.27 23.51
N VAL A 441 10.94 -39.75 22.41
CA VAL A 441 10.29 -41.07 22.34
C VAL A 441 11.29 -42.15 21.96
N LYS A 442 12.09 -41.89 20.92
CA LYS A 442 13.20 -42.77 20.50
C LYS A 442 14.36 -41.91 19.99
N PRO A 443 15.62 -42.36 20.19
CA PRO A 443 16.77 -41.69 19.61
C PRO A 443 16.60 -41.52 18.10
N LEU A 444 16.91 -40.31 17.60
CA LEU A 444 16.88 -40.03 16.17
C LEU A 444 17.92 -40.89 15.44
N THR A 445 17.58 -41.33 14.24
CA THR A 445 18.53 -41.98 13.32
C THR A 445 19.58 -40.98 12.83
N ASP A 446 20.66 -41.46 12.21
CA ASP A 446 21.66 -40.58 11.58
C ASP A 446 21.03 -39.57 10.61
N GLU A 447 20.01 -39.99 9.85
CA GLU A 447 19.25 -39.09 8.97
C GLU A 447 18.43 -38.06 9.77
N GLY A 448 17.85 -38.46 10.90
CA GLY A 448 17.13 -37.53 11.79
C GLY A 448 18.06 -36.48 12.41
N LEU A 449 19.25 -36.89 12.85
CA LEU A 449 20.28 -35.98 13.38
C LEU A 449 20.79 -35.00 12.31
N LYS A 450 21.01 -35.47 11.08
CA LYS A 450 21.35 -34.59 9.94
C LYS A 450 20.25 -33.57 9.66
N ALA A 451 18.98 -34.00 9.63
CA ALA A 451 17.85 -33.11 9.43
C ALA A 451 17.78 -32.02 10.52
N LEU A 452 17.93 -32.42 11.79
CA LEU A 452 17.99 -31.48 12.92
C LEU A 452 19.15 -30.49 12.79
N THR A 453 20.30 -30.95 12.31
CA THR A 453 21.48 -30.10 12.05
C THR A 453 21.20 -29.06 10.97
N PHE A 454 20.57 -29.45 9.85
CA PHE A 454 20.22 -28.52 8.77
C PHE A 454 19.24 -27.43 9.24
N LEU A 455 18.22 -27.81 10.00
CA LEU A 455 17.25 -26.84 10.54
C LEU A 455 17.92 -25.89 11.54
N SER A 456 18.82 -26.41 12.38
CA SER A 456 19.52 -25.61 13.39
C SER A 456 20.55 -24.66 12.78
N SER A 457 21.18 -25.01 11.65
CA SER A 457 22.09 -24.10 10.94
C SER A 457 21.33 -22.94 10.30
N GLU A 458 20.19 -23.22 9.65
CA GLU A 458 19.39 -22.18 9.00
C GLU A 458 18.91 -21.12 9.99
N LEU A 459 18.54 -21.53 11.21
CA LEU A 459 18.12 -20.62 12.29
C LEU A 459 19.28 -19.81 12.93
N ARG A 460 20.53 -20.08 12.58
CA ARG A 460 21.71 -19.31 13.08
C ARG A 460 22.24 -18.30 12.06
N ASP A 461 21.95 -18.53 10.77
CA ASP A 461 22.47 -17.74 9.66
C ASP A 461 21.50 -16.61 9.21
N GLN A 462 20.26 -16.62 9.73
CA GLN A 462 19.25 -15.55 9.59
C GLN A 462 19.25 -14.67 10.84
#